data_AF-Q74B85-F1
#
_entry.id   AF-Q74B85-F1
#
_cell.length_a   1.000
_cell.length_b   1.000
_cell.length_c   1.000
_cell.angle_alpha   90.00
_cell.angle_beta   90.00
_cell.angle_gamma   90.00
#
_symmetry.space_group_name_H-M   'P 1'
#
loop_
_entity.id
_entity.type
_entity.pdbx_description
1 polymer ?
#
loop_
_entity_poly.entity_id
_entity_poly.type
_entity_poly.pdbx_seq_one_letter_code
_entity_poly.pdbx_strand_id
1 'polypeptide(L)'
;MNGPGNIICSGDEIHLPAVAMEEVNLSLHGANRFLERDIPLEAVEGVRHLLPLLNEKPLRFRYKGVLVVARLVNGSPRIITAWKVPPSA
;
A
#
# COMPACT_ATOMS: atom_id res chain seq x y z
N MET A 1 -29.76 -42.54 -31.68
CA MET A 1 -28.29 -42.57 -31.75
C MET A 1 -27.73 -42.09 -30.43
N ASN A 2 -27.08 -43.01 -29.70
CA ASN A 2 -26.02 -42.87 -28.70
C ASN A 2 -25.96 -41.63 -27.77
N GLY A 3 -26.53 -41.78 -26.58
CA GLY A 3 -25.80 -41.96 -25.31
C GLY A 3 -25.05 -40.77 -24.64
N PRO A 4 -24.96 -40.76 -23.29
CA PRO A 4 -24.71 -39.59 -22.46
C PRO A 4 -23.31 -39.56 -21.80
N GLY A 5 -22.88 -38.38 -21.34
CA GLY A 5 -21.69 -38.23 -20.50
C GLY A 5 -22.07 -37.68 -19.13
N ASN A 6 -22.48 -38.56 -18.23
CA ASN A 6 -22.74 -38.26 -16.82
C ASN A 6 -21.45 -38.51 -16.02
N ILE A 7 -20.97 -37.55 -15.23
CA ILE A 7 -20.19 -37.85 -14.02
C ILE A 7 -20.79 -37.02 -12.89
N ILE A 8 -21.54 -37.73 -12.05
CA ILE A 8 -21.92 -37.35 -10.70
C ILE A 8 -20.73 -37.73 -9.80
N CYS A 9 -20.30 -36.82 -8.93
CA CYS A 9 -19.76 -37.18 -7.63
C CYS A 9 -20.56 -36.41 -6.57
N SER A 10 -21.36 -37.17 -5.82
CA SER A 10 -22.19 -36.76 -4.68
C SER A 10 -21.38 -36.65 -3.38
N GLY A 11 -21.92 -35.89 -2.42
CA GLY A 11 -21.57 -35.90 -0.99
C GLY A 11 -20.50 -34.87 -0.63
N ASP A 12 -20.66 -33.94 0.32
CA ASP A 12 -21.64 -33.79 1.39
C ASP A 12 -21.82 -32.29 1.68
N GLU A 13 -23.01 -31.91 2.12
CA GLU A 13 -23.28 -30.61 2.73
C GLU A 13 -22.35 -30.39 3.94
N ILE A 14 -21.34 -29.53 3.79
CA ILE A 14 -20.75 -28.84 4.93
C ILE A 14 -21.23 -27.41 4.85
N HIS A 15 -22.30 -27.16 5.60
CA HIS A 15 -22.94 -25.88 5.81
C HIS A 15 -21.99 -24.97 6.59
N LEU A 16 -21.08 -24.28 5.90
CA LEU A 16 -20.41 -23.09 6.41
C LEU A 16 -21.05 -21.91 5.70
N PRO A 17 -21.58 -20.89 6.42
CA PRO A 17 -22.03 -19.69 5.77
C PRO A 17 -20.80 -19.08 5.10
N ALA A 18 -20.69 -19.26 3.80
CA ALA A 18 -19.82 -18.49 2.95
C ALA A 18 -20.38 -17.07 2.95
N VAL A 19 -20.22 -16.36 4.08
CA VAL A 19 -19.85 -14.96 4.04
C VAL A 19 -18.72 -14.98 3.04
N ALA A 20 -19.04 -14.54 1.83
CA ALA A 20 -18.14 -14.51 0.72
C ALA A 20 -16.84 -13.91 1.27
N MET A 21 -15.82 -14.76 1.43
CA MET A 21 -14.45 -14.32 1.29
C MET A 21 -14.33 -13.97 -0.19
N GLU A 22 -15.02 -12.89 -0.55
CA GLU A 22 -14.85 -12.19 -1.79
C GLU A 22 -13.43 -11.67 -1.66
N GLU A 23 -12.47 -12.41 -2.21
CA GLU A 23 -11.12 -11.90 -2.41
C GLU A 23 -11.28 -10.63 -3.24
N VAL A 24 -11.31 -9.50 -2.54
CA VAL A 24 -11.36 -8.18 -3.15
C VAL A 24 -10.01 -7.97 -3.82
N ASN A 25 -9.90 -8.49 -5.03
CA ASN A 25 -8.79 -8.25 -5.93
C ASN A 25 -8.90 -6.80 -6.40
N LEU A 26 -8.45 -5.89 -5.54
CA LEU A 26 -8.33 -4.48 -5.90
C LEU A 26 -7.42 -4.40 -7.13
N SER A 27 -7.88 -3.69 -8.17
CA SER A 27 -6.99 -3.33 -9.28
C SER A 27 -5.73 -2.66 -8.72
N LEU A 28 -4.58 -2.73 -9.42
CA LEU A 28 -3.37 -2.04 -8.97
C LEU A 28 -3.62 -0.56 -8.61
N HIS A 29 -4.50 0.12 -9.37
CA HIS A 29 -4.96 1.47 -9.06
C HIS A 29 -5.81 1.55 -7.79
N GLY A 30 -6.72 0.60 -7.58
CA GLY A 30 -7.55 0.49 -6.37
C GLY A 30 -6.76 0.09 -5.12
N ALA A 31 -5.77 -0.79 -5.25
CA ALA A 31 -4.84 -1.14 -4.19
C ALA A 31 -3.92 0.05 -3.88
N ASN A 32 -3.44 0.78 -4.89
CA ASN A 32 -2.68 2.02 -4.71
C ASN A 32 -3.50 3.14 -4.07
N ARG A 33 -4.83 3.18 -4.30
CA ARG A 33 -5.78 4.10 -3.64
C ARG A 33 -6.15 3.67 -2.23
N PHE A 34 -6.38 2.39 -1.98
CA PHE A 34 -6.59 1.85 -0.64
C PHE A 34 -5.34 2.00 0.23
N LEU A 35 -4.17 1.93 -0.42
CA LEU A 35 -2.87 2.24 0.14
C LEU A 35 -2.45 3.70 -0.16
N GLU A 36 -3.36 4.61 -0.54
CA GLU A 36 -3.06 6.05 -0.60
C GLU A 36 -2.68 6.43 0.83
N ARG A 37 -1.38 6.32 1.12
CA ARG A 37 -0.83 6.66 2.41
C ARG A 37 -1.23 8.11 2.60
N ASP A 38 -1.91 8.40 3.69
CA ASP A 38 -2.05 9.76 4.22
C ASP A 38 -0.64 10.26 4.54
N ILE A 39 0.11 10.66 3.51
CA ILE A 39 1.42 11.25 3.66
C ILE A 39 1.15 12.64 4.24
N PRO A 40 1.62 12.92 5.46
CA PRO A 40 1.41 14.22 6.06
C PRO A 40 1.96 15.31 5.13
N LEU A 41 1.25 16.43 5.02
CA LEU A 41 1.67 17.55 4.16
C LEU A 41 3.09 18.01 4.51
N GLU A 42 3.43 18.01 5.80
CA GLU A 42 4.74 18.37 6.31
C GLU A 42 5.86 17.47 5.75
N ALA A 43 5.56 16.21 5.44
CA ALA A 43 6.54 15.32 4.80
C ALA A 43 6.87 15.78 3.38
N VAL A 44 5.87 16.24 2.62
CA VAL A 44 6.06 16.76 1.26
C VAL A 44 6.85 18.07 1.30
N GLU A 45 6.51 18.97 2.23
CA GLU A 45 7.26 20.21 2.46
C GLU A 45 8.72 19.92 2.82
N GLY A 46 8.96 19.03 3.78
CA GLY A 46 10.31 18.66 4.21
C GLY A 46 11.15 18.08 3.07
N VAL A 47 10.55 17.24 2.21
CA VAL A 47 11.22 16.74 1.01
C VAL A 47 11.57 17.86 0.03
N ARG A 48 10.70 18.86 -0.18
CA ARG A 48 11.00 20.00 -1.06
C ARG A 48 12.18 20.82 -0.54
N HIS A 49 12.26 21.04 0.77
CA HIS A 49 13.39 21.78 1.38
C HIS A 49 14.71 21.03 1.32
N LEU A 50 14.67 19.69 1.43
CA LEU A 50 15.87 18.85 1.45
C LEU A 50 16.17 18.21 0.08
N LEU A 51 15.47 18.62 -0.98
CA LEU A 51 15.65 18.08 -2.33
C LEU A 51 17.12 18.07 -2.81
N PRO A 52 17.94 19.11 -2.55
CA PRO A 52 19.36 19.09 -2.92
C PRO A 52 20.21 18.03 -2.19
N LEU A 53 19.73 17.52 -1.05
CA LEU A 53 20.42 16.51 -0.24
C LEU A 53 19.95 15.09 -0.55
N LEU A 54 18.83 14.94 -1.27
CA LEU A 54 18.34 13.63 -1.67
C LEU A 54 19.23 13.04 -2.77
N ASN A 55 19.47 11.74 -2.65
CA ASN A 55 20.14 10.94 -3.66
C ASN A 55 19.48 9.56 -3.69
N GLU A 56 20.05 8.59 -4.41
CA GLU A 56 19.49 7.25 -4.52
C GLU A 56 19.45 6.47 -3.20
N LYS A 57 20.30 6.84 -2.23
CA LYS A 57 20.26 6.30 -0.87
C LYS A 57 19.16 7.00 -0.06
N PRO A 58 18.33 6.23 0.67
CA PRO A 58 17.32 6.80 1.55
C PRO A 58 17.92 7.74 2.60
N LEU A 59 17.39 8.96 2.66
CA LEU A 59 17.64 9.94 3.70
C LEU A 59 16.49 9.92 4.72
N ARG A 60 16.83 9.79 6.00
CA ARG A 60 15.90 9.89 7.12
C ARG A 60 16.05 11.24 7.78
N PHE A 61 14.95 11.97 7.98
CA PHE A 61 14.95 13.28 8.64
C PHE A 61 13.63 13.53 9.36
N ARG A 62 13.63 14.49 10.30
CA ARG A 62 12.43 14.98 11.00
C ARG A 62 12.13 16.40 10.52
N TYR A 63 10.88 16.67 10.16
CA TYR A 63 10.43 18.00 9.75
C TYR A 63 9.03 18.27 10.34
N LYS A 64 8.88 19.38 11.07
CA LYS A 64 7.62 19.79 11.74
C LYS A 64 6.88 18.64 12.45
N GLY A 65 7.61 17.82 13.20
CA GLY A 65 7.03 16.71 13.96
C GLY A 65 6.76 15.43 13.15
N VAL A 66 7.07 15.40 11.85
CA VAL A 66 6.95 14.20 11.01
C VAL A 66 8.32 13.62 10.74
N LEU A 67 8.48 12.31 10.96
CA LEU A 67 9.65 11.58 10.51
C LEU A 67 9.42 11.11 9.08
N VAL A 68 10.39 11.35 8.21
CA VAL A 68 10.29 11.06 6.78
C VAL A 68 11.51 10.24 6.36
N VAL A 69 11.28 9.25 5.51
CA VAL A 69 12.33 8.55 4.76
C VAL A 69 12.05 8.77 3.28
N ALA A 70 12.97 9.42 2.57
CA ALA A 70 12.83 9.74 1.15
C ALA A 70 14.14 9.52 0.39
N ARG A 71 14.05 9.31 -0.92
CA ARG A 71 15.19 9.21 -1.83
C ARG A 71 14.85 9.77 -3.20
N LEU A 72 15.85 9.93 -4.07
CA LEU A 72 15.63 10.09 -5.50
C LEU A 72 15.41 8.73 -6.16
N VAL A 73 14.45 8.68 -7.09
CA VAL A 73 14.22 7.59 -8.03
C VAL A 73 14.10 8.23 -9.41
N ASN A 74 15.04 7.93 -10.31
CA ASN A 74 15.09 8.50 -11.66
C ASN A 74 15.00 10.04 -11.66
N GLY A 75 15.76 10.69 -10.78
CA GLY A 75 15.76 12.15 -10.63
C GLY A 75 14.52 12.75 -9.95
N SER A 76 13.53 11.93 -9.59
CA SER A 76 12.30 12.39 -8.90
C SER A 76 12.33 12.01 -7.41
N PRO A 77 11.99 12.92 -6.49
CA PRO A 77 11.90 12.60 -5.07
C PRO A 77 10.73 11.64 -4.81
N ARG A 78 10.99 10.60 -4.03
CA ARG A 78 10.01 9.61 -3.58
C ARG A 78 10.07 9.49 -2.06
N ILE A 79 8.94 9.72 -1.41
CA ILE A 79 8.74 9.38 0.00
C ILE A 79 8.50 7.87 0.08
N ILE A 80 9.34 7.18 0.85
CA ILE A 80 9.23 5.74 1.11
C ILE A 80 8.25 5.51 2.26
N THR A 81 8.37 6.31 3.32
CA THR A 81 7.49 6.27 4.49
C THR A 81 7.55 7.61 5.23
N ALA A 82 6.44 7.99 5.85
CA ALA A 82 6.33 9.17 6.70
C ALA A 82 5.32 8.93 7.82
N TRP A 83 5.60 9.42 9.02
CA TRP A 83 4.68 9.33 10.16
C TRP A 83 4.86 10.47 11.15
N LYS A 84 3.76 10.89 11.78
CA LYS A 84 3.79 11.86 12.88
C LYS A 84 4.50 11.24 14.08
N VAL A 85 5.37 12.02 14.69
CA VAL A 85 6.07 11.65 15.91
C VAL A 85 5.50 12.50 17.03
N PRO A 86 5.12 11.89 18.18
CA PRO A 86 4.69 12.64 19.35
C PRO A 86 5.70 13.74 19.73
N PRO A 87 5.24 14.85 20.33
CA PRO A 87 6.16 15.79 20.96
C PRO A 87 6.99 15.03 22.01
N SER A 88 8.29 15.34 22.07
CA SER A 88 9.14 14.82 23.13
C SER A 88 8.58 15.34 24.46
N ALA A 89 8.28 14.44 25.38
CA ALA A 89 7.84 14.76 26.74
C ALA A 89 8.94 15.47 27.54
#